data_AF-A0A3M1RHL4-F1
#
_entry.id   AF-A0A3M1RHL4-F1
#
_cell.length_a   1.000
_cell.length_b   1.000
_cell.length_c   1.000
_cell.angle_alpha   90.00
_cell.angle_beta   90.00
_cell.angle_gamma   90.00
#
_symmetry.space_group_name_H-M   'P 1'
#
loop_
_entity.id
_entity.type
_entity.pdbx_description
1 polymer ?
#
loop_
_entity_poly.entity_id
_entity_poly.type
_entity_poly.pdbx_seq_one_letter_code
_entity_poly.pdbx_strand_id
1 'polypeptide(L)' 'WMEERGIEPERFRLEWISASEGAKFQQVVIEMAEKLKELGPPGKITPQQPEEKAEA' A
#
# COMPACT_ATOMS: atom_id res chain seq x y z
N TRP A 1 1.12 12.14 -4.39
CA TRP A 1 0.57 11.14 -5.34
C TRP A 1 -0.33 10.08 -4.70
N MET A 2 0.12 9.26 -3.72
CA MET A 2 -0.76 8.21 -3.13
C MET A 2 -1.91 8.82 -2.30
N GLU A 3 -1.59 9.75 -1.40
CA GLU A 3 -2.57 10.49 -0.60
C GLU A 3 -3.56 11.26 -1.48
N GLU A 4 -3.05 11.93 -2.53
CA GLU A 4 -3.86 12.63 -3.55
C GLU A 4 -4.88 11.72 -4.26
N ARG A 5 -4.74 10.40 -4.16
CA ARG A 5 -5.65 9.40 -4.76
C ARG A 5 -6.60 8.76 -3.78
N GLY A 6 -6.58 9.21 -2.53
CA GLY A 6 -7.37 8.62 -1.46
C GLY A 6 -6.80 7.30 -0.94
N ILE A 7 -5.49 7.10 -1.05
CA ILE A 7 -4.79 6.00 -0.35
C ILE A 7 -4.18 6.58 0.93
N GLU A 8 -4.69 6.15 2.07
CA GLU A 8 -4.17 6.53 3.38
C GLU A 8 -2.73 6.00 3.55
N PRO A 9 -1.77 6.81 4.06
CA PRO A 9 -0.38 6.41 4.23
C PRO A 9 -0.19 5.11 5.01
N GLU A 10 -1.04 4.86 6.01
CA GLU A 10 -1.02 3.66 6.85
C GLU A 10 -1.32 2.36 6.08
N ARG A 11 -1.88 2.44 4.86
CA ARG A 11 -2.10 1.30 3.98
C ARG A 11 -0.85 0.92 3.17
N PHE A 12 0.23 1.69 3.29
CA PHE A 12 1.50 1.42 2.64
C PHE A 12 2.60 1.16 3.66
N ARG A 13 3.31 0.03 3.50
CA ARG A 13 4.45 -0.35 4.33
C ARG A 13 5.54 -0.95 3.46
N LEU A 14 6.76 -0.43 3.59
CA LEU A 14 7.95 -0.95 2.91
C LEU A 14 8.86 -1.59 3.95
N GLU A 15 9.22 -2.85 3.74
CA GLU A 15 10.13 -3.59 4.61
C GLU A 15 11.14 -4.36 3.77
N TRP A 16 12.42 -4.30 4.15
CA TRP A 16 13.48 -5.09 3.53
C TRP A 16 13.65 -6.39 4.32
N ILE A 17 13.43 -7.52 3.64
CA ILE A 17 13.46 -8.85 4.24
C ILE A 17 14.27 -9.76 3.32
N SER A 18 15.37 -10.30 3.83
CA SER A 18 16.23 -11.25 3.12
C SER A 18 15.62 -12.64 3.07
N ALA A 19 16.17 -13.51 2.23
CA ALA A 19 15.70 -14.90 2.07
C ALA A 19 15.75 -15.73 3.37
N SER A 20 16.64 -15.38 4.31
CA SER A 20 16.80 -16.08 5.59
C SER A 20 15.87 -15.57 6.70
N GLU A 21 15.17 -14.45 6.50
CA GLU A 21 14.36 -13.77 7.51
C GLU A 21 12.88 -14.20 7.48
N GLY A 22 12.61 -15.51 7.37
CA GLY A 22 11.25 -16.04 7.26
C GLY A 22 10.32 -15.66 8.42
N ALA A 23 10.84 -15.67 9.66
CA ALA A 23 10.07 -15.27 10.83
C ALA A 23 9.66 -13.79 10.80
N LYS A 24 10.55 -12.91 10.34
CA LYS A 24 10.27 -11.47 10.18
C LYS A 24 9.22 -11.24 9.09
N PHE A 25 9.31 -11.96 7.96
CA PHE A 25 8.28 -11.91 6.93
C PHE A 25 6.90 -12.27 7.48
N GLN A 26 6.80 -13.39 8.20
CA GLN A 26 5.54 -13.83 8.82
C GLN A 26 4.97 -12.74 9.74
N GLN A 27 5.79 -12.20 10.63
CA GLN A 27 5.38 -11.16 11.57
C GLN A 27 4.87 -9.91 10.85
N VAL A 28 5.65 -9.38 9.89
CA VAL A 28 5.30 -8.16 9.14
C VAL A 28 3.97 -8.33 8.40
N VAL A 29 3.73 -9.49 7.78
CA VAL A 29 2.49 -9.77 7.05
C VAL A 29 1.30 -9.82 8.00
N ILE A 30 1.45 -10.46 9.17
CA ILE A 30 0.39 -10.53 10.19
C ILE A 30 0.04 -9.14 10.69
N GLU A 31 1.03 -8.35 11.11
CA GLU A 31 0.83 -6.99 11.60
C GLU A 31 0.17 -6.10 10.55
N MET A 32 0.61 -6.18 9.29
CA MET A 32 0.00 -5.40 8.21
C MET A 32 -1.45 -5.83 7.95
N ALA A 33 -1.74 -7.13 7.98
CA ALA A 33 -3.09 -7.64 7.80
C ALA A 33 -4.01 -7.22 8.96
N GLU A 34 -3.53 -7.21 10.19
CA GLU A 34 -4.25 -6.70 11.36
C GLU A 34 -4.52 -5.20 11.20
N LYS A 35 -3.50 -4.41 10.84
CA LYS A 35 -3.64 -2.98 10.63
C LYS A 35 -4.68 -2.65 9.55
N LEU A 36 -4.68 -3.39 8.44
CA LEU A 36 -5.68 -3.21 7.37
C LEU A 36 -7.09 -3.57 7.81
N LYS A 37 -7.26 -4.58 8.69
CA LYS A 37 -8.57 -4.91 9.28
C LYS A 37 -9.08 -3.78 10.16
N GLU A 38 -8.22 -3.16 10.96
CA GLU A 38 -8.57 -2.00 11.80
C GLU A 38 -8.97 -0.77 10.97
N LEU A 39 -8.25 -0.53 9.87
CA LEU A 39 -8.53 0.58 8.95
C LEU A 39 -9.80 0.35 8.10
N GLY A 40 -10.30 -0.88 8.04
CA GLY A 40 -11.43 -1.25 7.20
C GLY A 40 -11.13 -1.14 5.70
N PRO A 41 -12.16 -1.28 4.84
CA PRO A 41 -12.01 -1.12 3.39
C PRO A 41 -11.43 0.26 3.03
N PRO A 42 -10.59 0.36 1.99
CA PRO A 42 -10.09 1.65 1.53
C PRO A 42 -11.24 2.55 1.06
N GLY A 43 -11.03 3.86 1.15
CA GLY A 43 -11.92 4.85 0.54
C GLY A 43 -12.00 4.71 -0.99
N LYS A 44 -12.62 5.68 -1.66
CA LYS A 44 -12.67 5.72 -3.13
C LYS A 44 -11.26 5.98 -3.68
N ILE A 45 -10.56 4.90 -4.06
CA ILE A 45 -9.30 4.99 -4.80
C ILE A 45 -9.64 5.50 -6.20
N THR A 46 -9.19 6.72 -6.51
CA THR A 46 -9.48 7.31 -7.82
C THR A 46 -8.45 6.82 -8.84
N PRO A 47 -8.85 6.12 -9.92
CA PRO A 47 -7.93 5.79 -11.01
C PRO A 47 -7.42 7.09 -11.64
N GLN A 48 -6.13 7.16 -11.98
CA GLN A 48 -5.70 8.23 -12.88
C GLN A 48 -6.37 8.04 -14.23
N GLN A 49 -6.98 9.12 -14.73
CA GLN A 49 -7.22 9.25 -16.15
C GLN A 49 -5.86 9.09 -16.86
N PRO A 50 -5.77 8.31 -17.94
CA PRO A 50 -4.55 8.25 -18.74
C PRO A 50 -4.15 9.69 -19.07
N GLU A 51 -2.93 10.09 -18.71
CA GLU A 51 -2.42 11.40 -19.08
C GLU A 51 -2.44 11.48 -20.62
N GLU A 52 -3.33 12.31 -21.16
CA GLU A 52 -3.29 12.78 -22.54
C GLU A 52 -2.08 13.72 -22.68
N LYS A 53 -0.89 13.12 -22.62
CA LYS A 53 0.38 13.70 -23.06
C LYS A 53 1.10 12.68 -23.95
N ALA A 54 0.37 12.21 -24.95
CA ALA A 54 0.97 12.07 -26.27
C ALA A 54 1.01 13.48 -26.89
N GLU A 55 2.13 13.84 -27.52
CA GLU A 55 2.42 15.13 -28.17
C GLU A 55 2.78 16.33 -27.27
N ALA A 56 4.10 16.54 -27.10
CA ALA A 56 4.82 17.65 -27.75
C ALA A 56 6.33 17.38 -27.74
#